data_AF-A0A843CX50-F1
#
_entry.id   AF-A0A843CX50-F1
#
_cell.length_a   1.000
_cell.length_b   1.000
_cell.length_c   1.000
_cell.angle_alpha   90.00
_cell.angle_beta   90.00
_cell.angle_gamma   90.00
#
_symmetry.space_group_name_H-M   'P 1'
#
loop_
_entity.id
_entity.type
_entity.pdbx_description
1 polymer ?
#
loop_
_entity_poly.entity_id
_entity_poly.type
_entity_poly.pdbx_seq_one_letter_code
_entity_poly.pdbx_strand_id
1 'polypeptide(L)'
;MAFSNMKEQLIREFNELGIADMGEVKELHEGKGSFVNLEFPMPSGQSVKLWDDDKTYYIGQIEKAGCTRCYGMVADEKYLLVCEYGVGGTDAEIVVFKRWN
;
A
#
# COMPACT_ATOMS: atom_id res chain seq x y z
N MET A 1 18.89 -12.41 -19.90
CA MET A 1 18.57 -11.23 -19.08
C MET A 1 17.09 -11.29 -18.82
N ALA A 2 16.67 -11.65 -17.61
CA ALA A 2 15.25 -11.76 -17.29
C ALA A 2 14.70 -10.36 -17.06
N PHE A 3 13.75 -9.93 -17.89
CA PHE A 3 12.85 -8.83 -17.53
C PHE A 3 12.00 -9.37 -16.38
N SER A 4 12.41 -9.12 -15.13
CA SER A 4 11.55 -9.43 -13.98
C SER A 4 10.30 -8.55 -14.08
N ASN A 5 9.13 -9.16 -13.97
CA ASN A 5 7.86 -8.45 -14.00
C ASN A 5 7.85 -7.44 -12.83
N MET A 6 7.50 -6.17 -13.09
CA MET A 6 7.44 -5.12 -12.07
C MET A 6 6.58 -5.54 -10.86
N LYS A 7 5.50 -6.29 -11.09
CA LYS A 7 4.67 -6.88 -10.04
C LYS A 7 5.46 -7.80 -9.10
N GLU A 8 6.34 -8.65 -9.63
CA GLU A 8 7.16 -9.57 -8.83
C GLU A 8 8.21 -8.82 -8.02
N GLN A 9 8.82 -7.78 -8.60
CA GLN A 9 9.75 -6.92 -7.87
C GLN A 9 9.06 -6.21 -6.71
N LEU A 10 7.86 -5.63 -6.94
CA LEU A 10 7.08 -4.97 -5.91
C LEU A 10 6.68 -5.93 -4.78
N ILE A 11 6.24 -7.15 -5.11
CA ILE A 11 5.93 -8.17 -4.09
C ILE A 11 7.16 -8.45 -3.21
N ARG A 12 8.34 -8.58 -3.82
CA ARG A 12 9.58 -8.76 -3.06
C ARG A 12 9.89 -7.54 -2.19
N GLU A 13 9.81 -6.34 -2.73
CA GLU A 13 10.06 -5.09 -1.99
C GLU A 13 9.12 -4.93 -0.79
N PHE A 14 7.83 -5.23 -0.93
CA PHE A 14 6.88 -5.18 0.18
C PHE A 14 7.22 -6.18 1.29
N ASN A 15 7.59 -7.42 0.92
CA ASN A 15 7.98 -8.44 1.90
C ASN A 15 9.31 -8.08 2.60
N GLU A 16 10.23 -7.41 1.92
CA GLU A 16 11.51 -6.97 2.48
C GLU A 16 11.38 -5.78 3.46
N LEU A 17 10.21 -5.12 3.55
CA LEU A 17 9.96 -4.09 4.56
C LEU A 17 9.95 -4.64 6.00
N GLY A 18 9.71 -5.94 6.19
CA GLY A 18 9.81 -6.60 7.50
C GLY A 18 8.74 -6.15 8.51
N ILE A 19 7.53 -5.81 8.06
CA ILE A 19 6.42 -5.42 8.93
C ILE A 19 5.90 -6.66 9.66
N ALA A 20 6.19 -6.75 10.96
CA ALA A 20 6.14 -8.00 11.74
C ALA A 20 4.79 -8.74 11.73
N ASP A 21 3.67 -8.02 11.65
CA ASP A 21 2.31 -8.55 11.76
C ASP A 21 1.47 -8.38 10.48
N MET A 22 2.08 -7.96 9.36
CA MET A 22 1.38 -7.78 8.08
C MET A 22 1.14 -9.10 7.34
N GLY A 23 1.94 -10.13 7.60
CA GLY A 23 1.93 -11.36 6.80
C GLY A 23 2.63 -11.21 5.45
N GLU A 24 2.70 -12.30 4.69
CA GLU A 24 3.39 -12.36 3.40
C GLU A 24 2.51 -11.79 2.27
N VAL A 25 3.09 -10.88 1.48
CA VAL A 25 2.48 -10.40 0.24
C VAL A 25 2.68 -11.44 -0.85
N LYS A 26 1.59 -12.03 -1.32
CA LYS A 26 1.62 -13.10 -2.35
C LYS A 26 1.20 -12.60 -3.71
N GLU A 27 0.37 -11.57 -3.75
CA GLU A 27 -0.18 -11.04 -4.99
C GLU A 27 -0.48 -9.55 -4.86
N LEU A 28 -0.45 -8.87 -6.01
CA LEU A 28 -0.95 -7.51 -6.22
C LEU A 28 -1.85 -7.50 -7.46
N HIS A 29 -2.83 -6.61 -7.50
CA HIS A 29 -3.72 -6.44 -8.64
C HIS A 29 -3.57 -5.04 -9.21
N GLU A 30 -3.89 -4.85 -10.49
CA GLU A 30 -3.99 -3.51 -11.05
C GLU A 30 -5.34 -2.90 -10.67
N GLY A 31 -5.33 -1.69 -10.14
CA GLY A 31 -6.53 -0.98 -9.72
C GLY A 31 -6.40 0.53 -9.84
N LYS A 32 -7.52 1.23 -10.05
CA LYS A 32 -7.54 2.69 -10.09
C LYS A 32 -7.23 3.28 -8.72
N GLY A 33 -6.52 4.40 -8.72
CA GLY A 33 -6.19 5.16 -7.51
C GLY A 33 -7.44 5.56 -6.72
N SER A 34 -8.57 5.85 -7.40
CA SER A 34 -9.82 6.21 -6.73
C SER A 34 -10.35 5.20 -5.71
N PHE A 35 -9.94 3.92 -5.80
CA PHE A 35 -10.30 2.89 -4.82
C PHE A 35 -9.39 2.86 -3.59
N VAL A 36 -8.18 3.42 -3.69
CA VAL A 36 -7.12 3.30 -2.67
C VAL A 36 -6.55 4.64 -2.22
N ASN A 37 -7.02 5.75 -2.78
CA ASN A 37 -6.59 7.11 -2.46
C ASN A 37 -7.26 7.62 -1.18
N LEU A 38 -6.96 6.92 -0.09
CA LEU A 38 -7.37 7.27 1.26
C LEU A 38 -6.75 8.59 1.69
N GLU A 39 -7.42 9.26 2.62
CA GLU A 39 -6.93 10.47 3.26
C GLU A 39 -6.19 10.10 4.55
N PHE A 40 -4.93 10.53 4.65
CA PHE A 40 -4.05 10.20 5.76
C PHE A 40 -3.85 11.41 6.68
N PRO A 41 -4.30 11.36 7.95
CA PRO A 41 -4.00 12.39 8.94
C PRO A 41 -2.51 12.41 9.28
N MET A 42 -1.88 13.57 9.18
CA MET A 42 -0.46 13.75 9.49
C MET A 42 -0.27 14.41 10.86
N PRO A 43 0.86 14.17 11.55
CA PRO A 43 1.14 14.79 12.86
C PRO A 43 1.14 16.32 12.87
N SER A 44 1.30 16.96 11.71
CA SER A 44 1.18 18.42 11.56
C SER A 44 -0.26 18.94 11.68
N GLY A 45 -1.26 18.05 11.77
CA GLY A 45 -2.69 18.38 11.75
C GLY A 45 -3.27 18.56 10.36
N GLN A 46 -2.47 18.38 9.31
CA GLN A 46 -2.94 18.35 7.92
C GLN A 46 -3.29 16.91 7.53
N SER A 47 -4.22 16.78 6.59
CA SER A 47 -4.50 15.50 5.93
C SER A 47 -3.97 15.52 4.49
N VAL A 48 -3.48 14.38 4.01
CA VAL A 48 -2.92 14.26 2.67
C VAL A 48 -3.50 13.06 1.92
N LYS A 49 -3.68 13.22 0.61
CA LYS A 49 -3.87 12.14 -0.35
C LYS A 49 -2.58 11.98 -1.17
N LEU A 50 -2.18 10.74 -1.41
CA LEU A 50 -0.88 10.45 -2.05
C LEU A 50 -1.02 10.05 -3.51
N TRP A 51 -2.20 9.59 -3.93
CA TRP A 51 -2.42 8.99 -5.23
C TRP A 51 -3.26 9.88 -6.13
N ASP A 52 -3.19 9.60 -7.43
CA ASP A 52 -4.05 10.19 -8.45
C ASP A 52 -5.24 9.24 -8.67
N ASP A 53 -6.46 9.75 -8.55
CA ASP A 53 -7.68 8.95 -8.65
C ASP A 53 -7.84 8.27 -10.02
N ASP A 54 -7.24 8.84 -11.07
CA ASP A 54 -7.35 8.34 -12.44
C ASP A 54 -6.18 7.47 -12.90
N LYS A 55 -5.07 7.43 -12.14
CA LYS A 55 -3.94 6.56 -12.43
C LYS A 55 -4.23 5.12 -11.97
N THR A 56 -3.69 4.14 -12.70
CA THR A 56 -3.69 2.73 -12.29
C THR A 56 -2.43 2.41 -11.49
N TYR A 57 -2.61 1.67 -10.41
CA TYR A 57 -1.56 1.25 -9.47
C TYR A 57 -1.58 -0.26 -9.27
N TYR A 58 -0.49 -0.81 -8.75
CA TYR A 58 -0.51 -2.14 -8.12
C TYR A 58 -1.02 -2.01 -6.69
N ILE A 59 -2.11 -2.72 -6.38
CA ILE A 59 -2.82 -2.65 -5.12
C ILE A 59 -2.96 -4.03 -4.50
N GLY A 60 -3.00 -4.09 -3.17
CA GLY A 60 -3.28 -5.32 -2.43
C GLY A 60 -3.72 -5.01 -1.01
N GLN A 61 -4.27 -6.01 -0.33
CA GLN A 61 -4.57 -5.93 1.09
C GLN A 61 -4.26 -7.24 1.82
N ILE A 62 -3.95 -7.13 3.10
CA ILE A 62 -3.90 -8.26 4.03
C ILE A 62 -4.68 -7.90 5.29
N GLU A 63 -5.59 -8.76 5.72
CA GLU A 63 -6.32 -8.59 6.98
C GLU A 63 -5.38 -8.81 8.16
N LYS A 64 -5.41 -7.90 9.14
CA LYS A 64 -4.60 -8.00 10.34
C LYS A 64 -5.23 -9.02 11.30
N ALA A 65 -4.47 -10.05 11.66
CA ALA A 65 -4.96 -11.13 12.50
C ALA A 65 -5.49 -10.63 13.85
N GLY A 66 -6.72 -11.02 14.21
CA GLY A 66 -7.34 -10.67 15.48
C GLY A 66 -7.87 -9.23 15.58
N CYS A 67 -7.94 -8.49 14.46
CA CYS A 67 -8.45 -7.12 14.40
C CYS A 67 -9.40 -6.93 13.20
N THR A 68 -10.12 -5.80 13.18
CA THR A 68 -10.95 -5.35 12.04
C THR A 68 -10.20 -4.44 11.08
N ARG A 69 -8.88 -4.27 11.29
CA ARG A 69 -8.00 -3.44 10.44
C ARG A 69 -7.34 -4.28 9.36
N CYS A 70 -6.97 -3.62 8.27
CA CYS A 70 -6.24 -4.20 7.15
C CYS A 70 -4.95 -3.42 6.89
N TYR A 71 -3.94 -4.13 6.40
CA TYR A 71 -2.82 -3.52 5.71
C TYR A 71 -3.17 -3.31 4.24
N GLY A 72 -3.08 -2.07 3.77
CA GLY A 72 -3.21 -1.69 2.37
C GLY A 72 -1.85 -1.48 1.74
N MET A 73 -1.68 -1.98 0.53
CA MET A 73 -0.49 -1.80 -0.28
C MET A 73 -0.86 -1.10 -1.57
N VAL A 74 -0.12 -0.05 -1.92
CA VAL A 74 -0.27 0.67 -3.18
C VAL A 74 1.11 1.01 -3.71
N ALA A 75 1.37 0.73 -4.97
CA ALA A 75 2.63 1.04 -5.61
C ALA A 75 2.50 1.38 -7.09
N ASP A 76 3.45 2.19 -7.56
CA ASP A 76 3.69 2.46 -8.97
C ASP A 76 5.18 2.26 -9.30
N GLU A 77 5.62 2.77 -10.44
CA GLU A 77 6.99 2.62 -10.94
C GLU A 77 8.06 3.37 -10.11
N LYS A 78 7.67 4.19 -9.12
CA LYS A 78 8.57 5.01 -8.29
C LYS A 78 8.34 4.85 -6.80
N TYR A 79 7.09 4.74 -6.38
CA TYR A 79 6.69 4.78 -4.98
C TYR A 79 5.95 3.51 -4.57
N LEU A 80 6.13 3.13 -3.31
CA LEU A 80 5.32 2.13 -2.62
C LEU A 80 4.85 2.67 -1.27
N LEU A 81 3.66 2.25 -0.87
CA LEU A 81 3.00 2.58 0.39
C LEU A 81 2.51 1.30 1.05
N VAL A 82 2.75 1.19 2.35
CA VAL A 82 1.97 0.35 3.25
C VAL A 82 1.22 1.24 4.22
N CYS A 83 -0.08 1.04 4.36
CA CYS A 83 -0.91 1.70 5.35
C CYS A 83 -1.73 0.71 6.17
N GLU A 84 -2.14 1.10 7.37
CA GLU A 84 -3.22 0.43 8.11
C GLU A 84 -4.51 1.24 7.95
N TYR A 85 -5.65 0.57 7.86
CA TYR A 85 -6.95 1.23 7.83
C TYR A 85 -8.05 0.35 8.44
N GLY A 86 -9.10 0.97 8.94
CA GLY A 86 -10.31 0.34 9.47
C GLY A 86 -11.33 -0.01 8.40
N VAL A 87 -12.49 -0.51 8.82
CA VAL A 87 -13.56 -0.95 7.91
C VAL A 87 -13.94 0.17 6.93
N GLY A 88 -13.84 -0.09 5.64
CA GLY A 88 -14.18 0.87 4.59
C GLY A 88 -13.13 1.96 4.33
N GLY A 89 -11.89 1.79 4.81
CA GLY A 89 -10.81 2.77 4.57
C GLY A 89 -10.72 3.89 5.60
N THR A 90 -11.39 3.74 6.76
CA THR A 90 -11.37 4.76 7.82
C THR A 90 -10.07 4.73 8.62
N ASP A 91 -9.77 5.82 9.31
CA ASP A 91 -8.65 5.92 10.27
C ASP A 91 -7.33 5.43 9.67
N ALA A 92 -7.06 5.86 8.43
CA ALA A 92 -5.95 5.40 7.63
C ALA A 92 -4.63 5.99 8.13
N GLU A 93 -3.64 5.12 8.33
CA GLU A 93 -2.34 5.48 8.90
C GLU A 93 -1.23 4.96 8.00
N ILE A 94 -0.29 5.84 7.65
CA ILE A 94 0.88 5.45 6.86
C ILE A 94 1.84 4.66 7.76
N VAL A 95 2.14 3.42 7.36
CA VAL A 95 3.15 2.58 8.02
C VAL A 95 4.50 2.77 7.34
N VAL A 96 4.52 2.72 6.00
CA VAL A 96 5.72 2.96 5.18
C VAL A 96 5.33 3.73 3.93
N PHE A 97 6.04 4.80 3.62
CA PHE A 97 6.03 5.41 2.30
C PHE A 97 7.46 5.53 1.79
N LYS A 98 7.77 4.85 0.68
CA LYS A 98 9.14 4.70 0.18
C LYS A 98 9.18 4.98 -1.31
N ARG A 99 10.16 5.79 -1.74
CA ARG A 99 10.61 5.79 -3.14
C ARG A 99 11.53 4.59 -3.33
N TRP A 100 11.13 3.62 -4.15
CA TRP A 100 11.82 2.34 -4.29
C TRP A 100 12.65 2.22 -5.57
N ASN A 101 12.42 3.13 -6.53
CA ASN A 101 13.10 3.21 -7.82
C ASN A 101 13.43 4.66 -8.19
#